data_AF-A0A194XQV3-F1
#
_entry.id   AF-A0A194XQV3-F1
#
_cell.length_a   1.000
_cell.length_b   1.000
_cell.length_c   1.000
_cell.angle_alpha   90.00
_cell.angle_beta   90.00
_cell.angle_gamma   90.00
#
_symmetry.space_group_name_H-M   'P 1'
#
loop_
_entity.id
_entity.type
_entity.pdbx_description
1 polymer ?
#
loop_
_entity_poly.entity_id
_entity_poly.type
_entity_poly.pdbx_seq_one_letter_code
_entity_poly.pdbx_strand_id
1 'polypeptide(L)'
;MVRHATTNAVIFDEGLGFFLVKALTHGQKAQSDIKFANIVHPTIAPELIYTTQYLHVKDALYFKFCNGGDLRQVIDLYVKKEENVPEDFIWHWLKTACSHVASLHYPLDHRDAVDPLIHRDIWQGNFFLDWPNPIPDPAPLPQILLGDFGSAQYVSDGDVGRGPTGIGNDIYSIAFVLLVLLLGKPLAFAGDNVQQDEVRDLIPDMYSDEIKDVAVELSEHVVGTRFRVRDAQIVNWSEPDTLDLARDLIALGDRMLARFAEDGPPTDLSWTKPEVSDLPLFFADAASLDEWCVVNNEDRPLEGRYFLVPIQQDSLRILRRSDRLNPGQYRRPVKRSRDDEEQEEASEVTRLRR
;
A
#
# COMPACT_ATOMS: atom_id res chain seq x y z
N MET A 1 -0.61 20.20 10.03
CA MET A 1 0.50 19.21 10.07
C MET A 1 -0.14 17.83 10.12
N VAL A 2 -0.38 17.24 8.94
CA VAL A 2 -1.02 15.93 8.82
C VAL A 2 0.08 14.88 8.86
N ARG A 3 0.12 14.07 9.93
CA ARG A 3 0.99 12.89 10.00
C ARG A 3 0.33 11.80 9.17
N HIS A 4 0.88 11.49 8.00
CA HIS A 4 0.45 10.34 7.22
C HIS A 4 1.19 9.11 7.72
N ALA A 5 0.46 8.04 8.04
CA ALA A 5 1.04 6.74 8.34
C ALA A 5 1.63 6.17 7.05
N THR A 6 2.94 6.30 6.88
CA THR A 6 3.70 5.55 5.90
C THR A 6 3.76 4.09 6.37
N THR A 7 3.48 3.17 5.46
CA THR A 7 3.63 1.73 5.65
C THR A 7 5.10 1.47 6.00
N ASN A 8 5.38 1.03 7.24
CA ASN A 8 6.73 0.83 7.76
C ASN A 8 7.39 -0.41 7.13
N ALA A 9 7.84 -0.32 5.88
CA ALA A 9 8.60 -1.37 5.23
C ALA A 9 10.07 -1.32 5.68
N VAL A 10 10.55 -2.39 6.31
CA VAL A 10 11.96 -2.56 6.70
C VAL A 10 12.61 -3.58 5.79
N ILE A 11 13.73 -3.20 5.16
CA ILE A 11 14.51 -4.05 4.27
C ILE A 11 15.60 -4.76 5.07
N PHE A 12 15.68 -6.08 4.96
CA PHE A 12 16.74 -6.92 5.56
C PHE A 12 17.55 -7.59 4.44
N ASP A 13 18.89 -7.56 4.57
CA ASP A 13 19.82 -8.33 3.74
C ASP A 13 20.45 -9.43 4.61
N GLU A 14 19.97 -10.67 4.45
CA GLU A 14 20.46 -11.84 5.18
C GLU A 14 21.13 -12.88 4.27
N GLY A 15 21.49 -12.51 3.04
CA GLY A 15 21.90 -13.50 2.02
C GLY A 15 20.77 -14.44 1.57
N LEU A 16 19.55 -14.25 2.11
CA LEU A 16 18.30 -14.90 1.69
C LEU A 16 17.45 -13.99 0.78
N GLY A 17 17.93 -12.79 0.47
CA GLY A 17 17.22 -11.77 -0.30
C GLY A 17 16.58 -10.69 0.57
N PHE A 18 15.93 -9.74 -0.09
CA PHE A 18 15.23 -8.61 0.53
C PHE A 18 13.76 -8.96 0.78
N PHE A 19 13.19 -8.45 1.89
CA PHE A 19 11.79 -8.67 2.27
C PHE A 19 11.10 -7.34 2.58
N LEU A 20 9.80 -7.27 2.33
CA LEU A 20 8.94 -6.18 2.82
C LEU A 20 8.28 -6.65 4.12
N VAL A 21 8.54 -5.93 5.22
CA VAL A 21 7.94 -6.25 6.51
C VAL A 21 6.79 -5.29 6.80
N LYS A 22 5.59 -5.82 7.03
CA LYS A 22 4.44 -5.07 7.53
C LYS A 22 4.18 -5.47 8.98
N ALA A 23 4.47 -4.55 9.89
CA ALA A 23 4.18 -4.76 11.29
C ALA A 23 2.71 -4.46 11.59
N LEU A 24 2.04 -5.42 12.23
CA LEU A 24 0.61 -5.36 12.50
C LEU A 24 0.35 -4.73 13.87
N THR A 25 -0.52 -3.73 13.91
CA THR A 25 -1.16 -3.33 15.16
C THR A 25 -2.32 -4.27 15.43
N HIS A 26 -2.40 -4.84 16.64
CA HIS A 26 -3.51 -5.74 17.01
C HIS A 26 -4.87 -5.11 16.67
N GLY A 27 -5.73 -5.87 15.98
CA GLY A 27 -7.06 -5.42 15.57
C GLY A 27 -7.59 -6.16 14.35
N GLN A 28 -8.78 -5.77 13.89
CA GLN A 28 -9.47 -6.39 12.76
C GLN A 28 -8.65 -6.33 11.46
N LYS A 29 -7.94 -5.22 11.20
CA LYS A 29 -7.12 -5.07 9.99
C LYS A 29 -6.02 -6.12 9.86
N ALA A 30 -5.36 -6.43 10.97
CA ALA A 30 -4.32 -7.46 11.02
C ALA A 30 -4.86 -8.84 10.64
N GLN A 31 -6.08 -9.16 11.06
CA GLN A 31 -6.74 -10.42 10.71
C GLN A 31 -7.09 -10.48 9.24
N SER A 32 -7.59 -9.38 8.65
CA SER A 32 -7.83 -9.29 7.21
C SER A 32 -6.54 -9.48 6.40
N ASP A 33 -5.45 -8.79 6.77
CA ASP A 33 -4.17 -8.98 6.08
C ASP A 33 -3.72 -10.45 6.10
N ILE A 34 -3.74 -11.11 7.26
CA ILE A 34 -3.35 -12.53 7.39
C ILE A 34 -4.29 -13.44 6.56
N LYS A 35 -5.60 -13.16 6.61
CA LYS A 35 -6.63 -13.93 5.91
C LYS A 35 -6.41 -13.87 4.40
N PHE A 36 -6.19 -12.68 3.85
CA PHE A 36 -6.18 -12.49 2.40
C PHE A 36 -4.79 -12.64 1.78
N ALA A 37 -3.70 -12.39 2.51
CA ALA A 37 -2.34 -12.56 2.00
C ALA A 37 -2.03 -14.00 1.55
N ASN A 38 -2.74 -15.01 2.07
CA ASN A 38 -2.59 -16.41 1.66
C ASN A 38 -3.57 -16.84 0.54
N ILE A 39 -4.57 -16.03 0.23
CA ILE A 39 -5.65 -16.37 -0.71
C ILE A 39 -5.42 -15.68 -2.06
N VAL A 40 -4.92 -14.45 -2.03
CA VAL A 40 -4.72 -13.66 -3.23
C VAL A 40 -3.55 -14.22 -4.03
N HIS A 41 -3.76 -14.40 -5.34
CA HIS A 41 -2.78 -14.99 -6.21
C HIS A 41 -1.47 -14.15 -6.26
N PRO A 42 -0.27 -14.77 -6.31
CA PRO A 42 1.01 -14.04 -6.34
C PRO A 42 1.22 -13.12 -7.55
N THR A 43 0.40 -13.24 -8.60
CA THR A 43 0.42 -12.28 -9.71
C THR A 43 -0.34 -11.00 -9.41
N ILE A 44 -1.22 -11.03 -8.40
CA ILE A 44 -2.05 -9.90 -7.97
C ILE A 44 -1.35 -9.16 -6.83
N ALA A 45 -0.81 -9.87 -5.85
CA ALA A 45 -0.25 -9.28 -4.64
C ALA A 45 1.19 -9.74 -4.37
N PRO A 46 1.99 -8.95 -3.61
CA PRO A 46 3.29 -9.41 -3.13
C PRO A 46 3.16 -10.74 -2.40
N GLU A 47 4.01 -11.70 -2.76
CA GLU A 47 3.97 -13.04 -2.17
C GLU A 47 4.25 -12.97 -0.67
N LEU A 48 3.37 -13.54 0.15
CA LEU A 48 3.60 -13.68 1.59
C LEU A 48 4.59 -14.83 1.83
N ILE A 49 5.77 -14.49 2.37
CA ILE A 49 6.86 -15.43 2.63
C ILE A 49 6.74 -16.00 4.04
N TYR A 50 6.41 -15.16 5.02
CA TYR A 50 6.35 -15.58 6.41
C TYR A 50 5.40 -14.71 7.24
N THR A 51 4.86 -15.30 8.31
CA THR A 51 4.09 -14.57 9.34
C THR A 51 4.64 -14.90 10.71
N THR A 52 4.75 -13.89 11.58
CA THR A 52 5.03 -14.13 12.99
C THR A 52 3.75 -14.11 13.79
N GLN A 53 3.56 -15.12 14.63
CA GLN A 53 2.51 -15.14 15.66
C GLN A 53 3.19 -15.26 17.03
N TYR A 54 3.56 -14.12 17.64
CA TYR A 54 4.22 -14.13 18.94
C TYR A 54 3.31 -13.52 20.00
N LEU A 55 3.06 -14.27 21.08
CA LEU A 55 2.22 -13.85 22.22
C LEU A 55 2.65 -12.52 22.89
N HIS A 56 3.86 -12.03 22.62
CA HIS A 56 4.46 -10.87 23.28
C HIS A 56 5.15 -9.86 22.33
N VAL A 57 5.11 -10.09 21.02
CA VAL A 57 5.65 -9.17 20.01
C VAL A 57 4.53 -8.92 19.00
N LYS A 58 4.40 -7.68 18.50
CA LYS A 58 3.43 -7.36 17.45
C LYS A 58 3.59 -8.35 16.29
N ASP A 59 2.47 -8.92 15.83
CA ASP A 59 2.47 -9.79 14.66
C ASP A 59 3.04 -9.02 13.46
N ALA A 60 3.74 -9.71 12.57
CA ALA A 60 4.36 -9.11 11.40
C ALA A 60 4.22 -10.04 10.21
N LEU A 61 4.06 -9.44 9.04
CA LEU A 61 3.97 -10.13 7.75
C LEU A 61 5.21 -9.80 6.95
N TYR A 62 5.80 -10.82 6.36
CA TYR A 62 6.99 -10.74 5.54
C TYR A 62 6.59 -11.10 4.13
N PHE A 63 6.70 -10.14 3.22
CA PHE A 63 6.38 -10.29 1.81
C PHE A 63 7.64 -10.28 0.96
N LYS A 64 7.55 -10.84 -0.24
CA LYS A 64 8.56 -10.66 -1.28
C LYS A 64 8.78 -9.17 -1.52
N PHE A 65 10.04 -8.76 -1.50
CA PHE A 65 10.40 -7.37 -1.79
C PHE A 65 10.15 -7.04 -3.25
N CYS A 66 9.42 -5.94 -3.48
CA CYS A 66 9.16 -5.38 -4.80
C CYS A 66 10.22 -4.31 -5.07
N ASN A 67 11.16 -4.61 -5.96
CA ASN A 67 12.38 -3.80 -6.14
C ASN A 67 12.16 -2.44 -6.82
N GLY A 68 10.98 -2.18 -7.41
CA GLY A 68 10.62 -0.91 -8.02
C GLY A 68 9.91 0.07 -7.08
N GLY A 69 9.75 -0.27 -5.80
CA GLY A 69 9.04 0.56 -4.84
C GLY A 69 7.53 0.56 -5.05
N ASP A 70 6.87 1.66 -4.74
CA ASP A 70 5.43 1.86 -4.94
C ASP A 70 5.12 2.94 -5.99
N LEU A 71 3.89 2.96 -6.50
CA LEU A 71 3.48 3.89 -7.56
C LEU A 71 3.52 5.35 -7.09
N ARG A 72 3.36 5.62 -5.80
CA ARG A 72 3.52 6.99 -5.25
C ARG A 72 4.95 7.47 -5.47
N GLN A 73 5.94 6.62 -5.21
CA GLN A 73 7.35 6.96 -5.42
C GLN A 73 7.65 7.25 -6.90
N VAL A 74 7.02 6.53 -7.82
CA VAL A 74 7.09 6.82 -9.26
C VAL A 74 6.54 8.22 -9.56
N ILE A 75 5.34 8.53 -9.07
CA ILE A 75 4.72 9.85 -9.25
C ILE A 75 5.62 10.96 -8.68
N ASP A 76 6.06 10.81 -7.43
CA ASP A 76 6.92 11.77 -6.74
C ASP A 76 8.23 12.03 -7.51
N LEU A 77 8.76 11.00 -8.18
CA LEU A 77 9.97 11.08 -9.00
C LEU A 77 9.75 11.89 -10.29
N TYR A 78 8.65 11.67 -11.01
CA TYR A 78 8.31 12.46 -12.21
C TYR A 78 8.02 13.93 -11.85
N VAL A 79 7.28 14.16 -10.76
CA VAL A 79 7.04 15.52 -10.23
C VAL A 79 8.36 16.22 -9.91
N LYS A 80 9.29 15.53 -9.24
CA LYS A 80 10.62 16.08 -8.92
C LYS A 80 11.45 16.39 -10.15
N LYS A 81 11.28 15.62 -11.23
CA LYS A 81 11.93 15.85 -12.53
C LYS A 81 11.25 16.94 -13.37
N GLU A 82 10.11 17.45 -12.93
CA GLU A 82 9.24 18.33 -13.73
C GLU A 82 8.83 17.69 -15.07
N GLU A 83 8.69 16.36 -15.06
CA GLU A 83 8.29 15.54 -16.20
C GLU A 83 6.92 14.90 -15.94
N ASN A 84 6.24 14.49 -17.01
CA ASN A 84 4.98 13.75 -16.92
C ASN A 84 5.24 12.25 -16.96
N VAL A 85 4.38 11.47 -16.30
CA VAL A 85 4.46 10.00 -16.35
C VAL A 85 4.16 9.53 -17.78
N PRO A 86 5.00 8.66 -18.38
CA PRO A 86 4.82 8.14 -19.73
C PRO A 86 3.50 7.41 -19.89
N GLU A 87 2.85 7.66 -21.02
CA GLU A 87 1.50 7.17 -21.24
C GLU A 87 1.45 5.63 -21.36
N ASP A 88 2.45 5.01 -21.98
CA ASP A 88 2.58 3.56 -22.05
C ASP A 88 2.63 2.90 -20.66
N PHE A 89 3.34 3.52 -19.71
CA PHE A 89 3.32 3.09 -18.31
C PHE A 89 1.94 3.27 -17.65
N ILE A 90 1.24 4.38 -17.93
CA ILE A 90 -0.12 4.62 -17.41
C ILE A 90 -1.10 3.55 -17.91
N TRP A 91 -1.05 3.22 -19.21
CA TRP A 91 -1.88 2.15 -19.77
C TRP A 91 -1.56 0.79 -19.17
N HIS A 92 -0.27 0.48 -18.97
CA HIS A 92 0.17 -0.74 -18.31
C HIS A 92 -0.35 -0.85 -16.87
N TRP A 93 -0.27 0.24 -16.11
CA TRP A 93 -0.83 0.30 -14.77
C TRP A 93 -2.35 0.15 -14.79
N LEU A 94 -3.07 0.90 -15.62
CA LEU A 94 -4.53 0.90 -15.67
C LEU A 94 -5.06 -0.51 -16.01
N LYS A 95 -4.51 -1.12 -17.05
CA LYS A 95 -4.82 -2.51 -17.45
C LYS A 95 -4.60 -3.47 -16.28
N THR A 96 -3.43 -3.40 -15.64
CA THR A 96 -3.07 -4.30 -14.54
C THR A 96 -3.99 -4.11 -13.33
N ALA A 97 -4.27 -2.85 -12.95
CA ALA A 97 -5.15 -2.52 -11.83
C ALA A 97 -6.58 -3.03 -12.06
N CYS A 98 -7.15 -2.80 -13.25
CA CYS A 98 -8.45 -3.35 -13.62
C CYS A 98 -8.46 -4.87 -13.62
N SER A 99 -7.38 -5.52 -14.10
CA SER A 99 -7.26 -6.99 -14.09
C SER A 99 -7.23 -7.55 -12.68
N HIS A 100 -6.52 -6.90 -11.76
CA HIS A 100 -6.47 -7.29 -10.35
C HIS A 100 -7.83 -7.16 -9.69
N VAL A 101 -8.49 -6.02 -9.84
CA VAL A 101 -9.82 -5.79 -9.27
C VAL A 101 -10.84 -6.77 -9.84
N ALA A 102 -10.85 -6.99 -11.15
CA ALA A 102 -11.71 -7.99 -11.78
C ALA A 102 -11.46 -9.40 -11.22
N SER A 103 -10.20 -9.77 -10.97
CA SER A 103 -9.85 -11.06 -10.39
C SER A 103 -10.26 -11.20 -8.91
N LEU A 104 -10.21 -10.12 -8.14
CA LEU A 104 -10.66 -10.10 -6.75
C LEU A 104 -12.20 -10.17 -6.65
N HIS A 105 -12.88 -9.46 -7.54
CA HIS A 105 -14.35 -9.41 -7.56
C HIS A 105 -14.97 -10.66 -8.21
N TYR A 106 -14.29 -11.25 -9.20
CA TYR A 106 -14.79 -12.37 -10.00
C TYR A 106 -13.68 -13.39 -10.29
N PRO A 107 -13.22 -14.16 -9.28
CA PRO A 107 -12.12 -15.10 -9.46
C PRO A 107 -12.49 -16.17 -10.51
N LEU A 108 -11.76 -16.18 -11.63
CA LEU A 108 -12.04 -17.03 -12.81
C LEU A 108 -11.92 -18.54 -12.54
N ASP A 109 -11.15 -18.92 -11.52
CA ASP A 109 -10.74 -20.32 -11.29
C ASP A 109 -11.64 -21.09 -10.31
N HIS A 110 -12.65 -20.45 -9.73
CA HIS A 110 -13.54 -21.10 -8.78
C HIS A 110 -14.91 -21.36 -9.43
N ARG A 111 -15.16 -22.64 -9.71
CA ARG A 111 -16.39 -23.14 -10.37
C ARG A 111 -17.66 -23.03 -9.51
N ASP A 112 -17.53 -22.55 -8.28
CA ASP A 112 -18.63 -22.24 -7.37
C ASP A 112 -18.73 -20.72 -7.24
N ALA A 113 -19.92 -20.18 -6.98
CA ALA A 113 -20.13 -18.76 -6.76
C ALA A 113 -19.31 -18.27 -5.55
N VAL A 114 -18.08 -17.84 -5.81
CA VAL A 114 -17.20 -17.28 -4.77
C VAL A 114 -17.66 -15.86 -4.49
N ASP A 115 -17.82 -15.60 -3.20
CA ASP A 115 -18.15 -14.29 -2.67
C ASP A 115 -17.06 -13.28 -3.08
N PRO A 116 -17.39 -12.19 -3.81
CA PRO A 116 -16.41 -11.21 -4.27
C PRO A 116 -15.58 -10.63 -3.13
N LEU A 117 -14.27 -10.48 -3.33
CA LEU A 117 -13.36 -9.83 -2.40
C LEU A 117 -13.15 -8.37 -2.81
N ILE A 118 -13.53 -7.41 -1.97
CA ILE A 118 -13.33 -5.98 -2.22
C ILE A 118 -12.07 -5.51 -1.49
N HIS A 119 -11.20 -4.75 -2.16
CA HIS A 119 -9.94 -4.25 -1.57
C HIS A 119 -10.17 -3.11 -0.57
N ARG A 120 -11.03 -2.14 -0.92
CA ARG A 120 -11.45 -0.96 -0.13
C ARG A 120 -10.38 0.09 0.16
N ASP A 121 -9.12 -0.19 -0.15
CA ASP A 121 -7.99 0.71 0.11
C ASP A 121 -7.10 0.84 -1.13
N ILE A 122 -7.71 1.07 -2.29
CA ILE A 122 -6.95 1.29 -3.52
C ILE A 122 -6.47 2.74 -3.55
N TRP A 123 -5.16 2.92 -3.56
CA TRP A 123 -4.49 4.20 -3.73
C TRP A 123 -3.05 3.94 -4.21
N GLN A 124 -2.36 4.98 -4.68
CA GLN A 124 -1.03 4.84 -5.29
C GLN A 124 0.02 4.18 -4.37
N GLY A 125 -0.08 4.32 -3.04
CA GLY A 125 0.85 3.67 -2.12
C GLY A 125 0.67 2.16 -1.96
N ASN A 126 -0.41 1.59 -2.52
CA ASN A 126 -0.71 0.16 -2.45
C ASN A 126 -0.45 -0.58 -3.78
N PHE A 127 0.08 0.10 -4.80
CA PHE A 127 0.57 -0.53 -6.03
C PHE A 127 2.09 -0.60 -5.98
N PHE A 128 2.63 -1.80 -5.83
CA PHE A 128 4.05 -2.10 -5.79
C PHE A 128 4.57 -2.50 -7.17
N LEU A 129 5.82 -2.14 -7.48
CA LEU A 129 6.47 -2.44 -8.75
C LEU A 129 7.57 -3.47 -8.53
N ASP A 130 7.56 -4.55 -9.29
CA ASP A 130 8.58 -5.61 -9.24
C ASP A 130 9.16 -5.87 -10.63
N TRP A 131 10.46 -5.66 -10.75
CA TRP A 131 11.23 -5.84 -11.97
C TRP A 131 11.91 -7.21 -11.98
N PRO A 132 12.03 -7.86 -13.14
CA PRO A 132 12.89 -9.03 -13.29
C PRO A 132 14.31 -8.71 -12.81
N ASN A 133 14.96 -9.63 -12.10
CA ASN A 133 16.34 -9.46 -11.65
C ASN A 133 17.22 -10.61 -12.19
N PRO A 134 18.19 -10.34 -13.09
CA PRO A 134 18.54 -9.02 -13.66
C PRO A 134 17.47 -8.48 -14.62
N ILE A 135 17.41 -7.16 -14.78
CA ILE A 135 16.52 -6.48 -15.73
C ILE A 135 17.11 -6.62 -17.13
N PRO A 136 16.41 -7.20 -18.11
CA PRO A 136 16.93 -7.36 -19.46
C PRO A 136 17.01 -6.01 -20.21
N ASP A 137 17.71 -6.01 -21.35
CA ASP A 137 17.83 -4.86 -22.26
C ASP A 137 17.23 -5.26 -23.64
N PRO A 138 16.15 -4.60 -24.12
CA PRO A 138 15.45 -3.48 -23.48
C PRO A 138 14.72 -3.91 -22.20
N ALA A 139 14.60 -2.96 -21.27
CA ALA A 139 13.86 -3.17 -20.02
C ALA A 139 12.37 -3.37 -20.34
N PRO A 140 11.71 -4.39 -19.78
CA PRO A 140 10.28 -4.59 -19.96
C PRO A 140 9.50 -3.56 -19.14
N LEU A 141 8.17 -3.64 -19.10
CA LEU A 141 7.41 -2.94 -18.06
C LEU A 141 7.45 -3.77 -16.76
N PRO A 142 7.42 -3.14 -15.56
CA PRO A 142 7.47 -3.87 -14.30
C PRO A 142 6.21 -4.71 -14.09
N GLN A 143 6.31 -5.79 -13.33
CA GLN A 143 5.13 -6.38 -12.73
C GLN A 143 4.55 -5.38 -11.73
N ILE A 144 3.25 -5.10 -11.81
CA ILE A 144 2.55 -4.27 -10.84
C ILE A 144 1.77 -5.21 -9.93
N LEU A 145 1.86 -5.01 -8.62
CA LEU A 145 1.25 -5.83 -7.57
C LEU A 145 0.43 -4.93 -6.65
N LEU A 146 -0.81 -5.32 -6.36
CA LEU A 146 -1.69 -4.67 -5.40
C LEU A 146 -1.46 -5.27 -4.01
N GLY A 147 -1.16 -4.44 -3.02
CA GLY A 147 -0.94 -4.88 -1.64
C GLY A 147 -1.78 -4.13 -0.61
N ASP A 148 -1.53 -4.43 0.67
CA ASP A 148 -2.26 -3.88 1.83
C ASP A 148 -3.76 -4.25 1.85
N PHE A 149 -4.03 -5.54 2.07
CA PHE A 149 -5.38 -6.09 2.21
C PHE A 149 -5.96 -5.92 3.62
N GLY A 150 -5.40 -5.05 4.46
CA GLY A 150 -5.84 -4.87 5.83
C GLY A 150 -7.25 -4.29 5.93
N SER A 151 -7.72 -3.63 4.88
CA SER A 151 -9.08 -3.10 4.76
C SER A 151 -10.00 -3.98 3.90
N ALA A 152 -9.48 -5.07 3.32
CA ALA A 152 -10.24 -5.92 2.40
C ALA A 152 -11.31 -6.72 3.14
N GLN A 153 -12.38 -7.08 2.42
CA GLN A 153 -13.47 -7.89 2.95
C GLN A 153 -14.22 -8.60 1.82
N TYR A 154 -14.85 -9.72 2.13
CA TYR A 154 -15.82 -10.29 1.21
C TYR A 154 -17.14 -9.51 1.22
N VAL A 155 -17.89 -9.55 0.12
CA VAL A 155 -19.20 -8.90 0.02
C VAL A 155 -20.18 -9.48 1.07
N SER A 156 -20.20 -10.79 1.30
CA SER A 156 -21.11 -11.41 2.27
C SER A 156 -20.72 -11.19 3.74
N ASP A 157 -19.44 -10.96 4.03
CA ASP A 157 -18.96 -10.55 5.37
C ASP A 157 -19.55 -9.19 5.78
N GLY A 158 -20.07 -8.45 4.79
CA GLY A 158 -21.05 -7.41 4.98
C GLY A 158 -20.49 -5.99 4.96
N ASP A 159 -21.32 -5.11 4.42
CA ASP A 159 -21.53 -3.81 5.02
C ASP A 159 -23.01 -3.79 5.44
N VAL A 160 -23.32 -4.20 6.68
CA VAL A 160 -24.69 -4.21 7.24
C VAL A 160 -25.29 -2.77 7.36
N GLY A 161 -24.65 -1.77 6.75
CA GLY A 161 -25.13 -0.39 6.67
C GLY A 161 -24.58 0.49 5.54
N ARG A 162 -23.70 0.03 4.63
CA ARG A 162 -23.20 0.86 3.50
C ARG A 162 -23.61 0.40 2.10
N GLY A 163 -24.49 -0.60 2.00
CA GLY A 163 -25.10 -1.04 0.74
C GLY A 163 -24.13 -1.69 -0.25
N PRO A 164 -24.60 -2.08 -1.45
CA PRO A 164 -23.86 -2.82 -2.50
C PRO A 164 -22.65 -2.08 -3.12
N THR A 165 -22.13 -1.06 -2.45
CA THR A 165 -21.29 0.00 -3.04
C THR A 165 -19.79 -0.30 -3.03
N GLY A 166 -19.39 -1.44 -2.44
CA GLY A 166 -17.98 -1.78 -2.25
C GLY A 166 -17.25 -2.11 -3.54
N ILE A 167 -17.87 -2.81 -4.49
CA ILE A 167 -17.28 -3.13 -5.80
C ILE A 167 -16.98 -1.86 -6.59
N GLY A 168 -17.95 -0.95 -6.67
CA GLY A 168 -17.75 0.35 -7.31
C GLY A 168 -16.63 1.16 -6.66
N ASN A 169 -16.45 1.07 -5.33
CA ASN A 169 -15.39 1.78 -4.60
C ASN A 169 -13.97 1.48 -5.09
N ASP A 170 -13.69 0.25 -5.48
CA ASP A 170 -12.38 -0.11 -6.02
C ASP A 170 -12.15 0.53 -7.40
N ILE A 171 -13.17 0.54 -8.28
CA ILE A 171 -13.09 1.22 -9.59
C ILE A 171 -12.98 2.74 -9.43
N TYR A 172 -13.76 3.35 -8.53
CA TYR A 172 -13.64 4.78 -8.22
C TYR A 172 -12.24 5.15 -7.75
N SER A 173 -11.63 4.26 -6.98
CA SER A 173 -10.28 4.46 -6.48
C SER A 173 -9.24 4.34 -7.60
N ILE A 174 -9.42 3.43 -8.57
CA ILE A 174 -8.61 3.38 -9.80
C ILE A 174 -8.73 4.70 -10.58
N ALA A 175 -9.96 5.20 -10.80
CA ALA A 175 -10.18 6.47 -11.48
C ALA A 175 -9.42 7.63 -10.81
N PHE A 176 -9.42 7.67 -9.47
CA PHE A 176 -8.67 8.67 -8.73
C PHE A 176 -7.16 8.54 -8.92
N VAL A 177 -6.61 7.32 -8.86
CA VAL A 177 -5.17 7.09 -9.09
C VAL A 177 -4.78 7.43 -10.53
N LEU A 178 -5.63 7.14 -11.52
CA LEU A 178 -5.42 7.52 -12.92
C LEU A 178 -5.26 9.04 -13.05
N LEU A 179 -6.15 9.82 -12.44
CA LEU A 179 -6.06 11.28 -12.45
C LEU A 179 -4.77 11.77 -11.76
N VAL A 180 -4.35 11.13 -10.66
CA VAL A 180 -3.08 11.47 -10.00
C VAL A 180 -1.88 11.22 -10.93
N LEU A 181 -1.88 10.13 -11.69
CA LEU A 181 -0.82 9.81 -12.65
C LEU A 181 -0.75 10.84 -13.78
N LEU A 182 -1.91 11.22 -14.34
CA LEU A 182 -2.01 12.18 -15.44
C LEU A 182 -1.65 13.61 -15.01
N LEU A 183 -1.95 13.99 -13.76
CA LEU A 183 -1.76 15.35 -13.26
C LEU A 183 -0.47 15.53 -12.44
N GLY A 184 0.19 14.44 -12.04
CA GLY A 184 1.31 14.45 -11.10
C GLY A 184 0.93 14.93 -9.68
N LYS A 185 -0.36 15.11 -9.37
CA LYS A 185 -0.81 15.62 -8.07
C LYS A 185 -2.25 15.20 -7.75
N PRO A 186 -2.63 15.12 -6.47
CA PRO A 186 -4.02 14.87 -6.08
C PRO A 186 -4.96 15.97 -6.56
N LEU A 187 -6.14 15.57 -7.06
CA LEU A 187 -7.19 16.48 -7.54
C LEU A 187 -7.65 17.50 -6.49
N ALA A 188 -7.53 17.16 -5.19
CA ALA A 188 -7.84 18.08 -4.09
C ALA A 188 -7.00 19.37 -4.09
N PHE A 189 -5.87 19.38 -4.81
CA PHE A 189 -5.05 20.59 -4.98
C PHE A 189 -5.44 21.43 -6.20
N ALA A 190 -6.40 20.98 -7.02
CA ALA A 190 -6.90 21.73 -8.19
C ALA A 190 -7.99 22.76 -7.84
N GLY A 191 -8.38 22.86 -6.57
CA GLY A 191 -9.44 23.75 -6.09
C GLY A 191 -10.75 23.01 -5.83
N ASP A 192 -11.53 23.49 -4.87
CA ASP A 192 -12.81 22.89 -4.51
C ASP A 192 -13.82 23.10 -5.67
N ASN A 193 -14.25 21.99 -6.29
CA ASN A 193 -15.25 21.87 -7.37
C ASN A 193 -14.73 21.92 -8.81
N VAL A 194 -13.75 21.08 -9.16
CA VAL A 194 -13.51 20.73 -10.58
C VAL A 194 -14.79 20.11 -11.15
N GLN A 195 -15.41 20.78 -12.13
CA GLN A 195 -16.55 20.22 -12.85
C GLN A 195 -16.08 19.10 -13.78
N GLN A 196 -16.99 18.18 -14.12
CA GLN A 196 -16.70 17.02 -14.96
C GLN A 196 -16.15 17.43 -16.34
N ASP A 197 -16.71 18.48 -16.93
CA ASP A 197 -16.28 19.05 -18.21
C ASP A 197 -14.90 19.73 -18.14
N GLU A 198 -14.44 20.10 -16.94
CA GLU A 198 -13.12 20.69 -16.72
C GLU A 198 -12.01 19.64 -16.56
N VAL A 199 -12.35 18.38 -16.25
CA VAL A 199 -11.33 17.32 -16.03
C VAL A 199 -10.44 17.14 -17.26
N ARG A 200 -11.02 17.20 -18.46
CA ARG A 200 -10.27 17.09 -19.71
C ARG A 200 -9.22 18.19 -19.83
N ASP A 201 -9.61 19.42 -19.53
CA ASP A 201 -8.77 20.62 -19.67
C ASP A 201 -7.63 20.66 -18.64
N LEU A 202 -7.73 19.89 -17.56
CA LEU A 202 -6.66 19.74 -16.58
C LEU A 202 -5.56 18.77 -17.04
N ILE A 203 -5.88 17.82 -17.92
CA ILE A 203 -4.94 16.78 -18.36
C ILE A 203 -3.99 17.39 -19.41
N PRO A 204 -2.65 17.29 -19.22
CA PRO A 204 -1.69 17.83 -20.18
C PRO A 204 -1.94 17.40 -21.63
N ASP A 205 -1.76 18.35 -22.57
CA ASP A 205 -2.03 18.13 -23.99
C ASP A 205 -1.21 16.99 -24.62
N MET A 206 -0.06 16.65 -24.02
CA MET A 206 0.82 15.59 -24.51
C MET A 206 0.22 14.18 -24.45
N TYR A 207 -0.78 13.97 -23.60
CA TYR A 207 -1.49 12.69 -23.51
C TYR A 207 -2.45 12.52 -24.67
N SER A 208 -2.63 11.28 -25.12
CA SER A 208 -3.58 10.92 -26.18
C SER A 208 -5.02 11.30 -25.81
N ASP A 209 -5.87 11.49 -26.82
CA ASP A 209 -7.29 11.72 -26.59
C ASP A 209 -7.93 10.48 -25.95
N GLU A 210 -7.44 9.29 -26.26
CA GLU A 210 -7.95 8.02 -25.72
C GLU A 210 -7.81 7.94 -24.19
N ILE A 211 -6.65 8.27 -23.62
CA ILE A 211 -6.49 8.23 -22.15
C ILE A 211 -7.25 9.38 -21.46
N LYS A 212 -7.39 10.53 -22.14
CA LYS A 212 -8.22 11.64 -21.66
C LYS A 212 -9.69 11.27 -21.62
N ASP A 213 -10.20 10.60 -22.66
CA ASP A 213 -11.59 10.13 -22.74
C ASP A 213 -11.87 9.14 -21.61
N VAL A 214 -10.98 8.16 -21.39
CA VAL A 214 -11.08 7.22 -20.26
C VAL A 214 -11.05 7.94 -18.92
N ALA A 215 -10.16 8.92 -18.73
CA ALA A 215 -10.08 9.68 -17.49
C ALA A 215 -11.36 10.49 -17.24
N VAL A 216 -11.93 11.10 -18.28
CA VAL A 216 -13.20 11.83 -18.21
C VAL A 216 -14.33 10.87 -17.85
N GLU A 217 -14.50 9.77 -18.60
CA GLU A 217 -15.52 8.74 -18.37
C GLU A 217 -15.46 8.20 -16.93
N LEU A 218 -14.28 7.80 -16.47
CA LEU A 218 -14.07 7.33 -15.10
C LEU A 218 -14.29 8.44 -14.06
N SER A 219 -14.00 9.70 -14.39
CA SER A 219 -14.21 10.83 -13.48
C SER A 219 -15.69 11.22 -13.33
N GLU A 220 -16.55 10.97 -14.32
CA GLU A 220 -18.01 11.21 -14.21
C GLU A 220 -18.57 10.48 -12.98
N HIS A 221 -17.95 9.33 -12.70
CA HIS A 221 -18.30 8.43 -11.61
C HIS A 221 -17.72 8.93 -10.26
N VAL A 222 -16.55 9.59 -10.25
CA VAL A 222 -15.88 10.13 -9.05
C VAL A 222 -16.43 11.50 -8.63
N VAL A 223 -16.64 12.42 -9.58
CA VAL A 223 -17.03 13.81 -9.34
C VAL A 223 -18.48 13.89 -8.85
N GLY A 224 -19.36 13.00 -9.33
CA GLY A 224 -20.76 12.94 -8.89
C GLY A 224 -20.96 12.44 -7.45
N THR A 225 -20.03 11.65 -6.90
CA THR A 225 -20.23 10.93 -5.65
C THR A 225 -19.62 11.61 -4.43
N ARG A 226 -18.45 12.27 -4.53
CA ARG A 226 -17.84 12.97 -3.37
C ARG A 226 -18.54 14.27 -2.95
N PHE A 227 -19.27 14.93 -3.85
CA PHE A 227 -19.99 16.17 -3.52
C PHE A 227 -21.49 15.97 -3.21
N ARG A 228 -22.04 14.76 -3.41
CA ARG A 228 -23.44 14.43 -3.07
C ARG A 228 -23.59 13.53 -1.83
N VAL A 229 -22.55 13.36 -1.02
CA VAL A 229 -22.60 12.56 0.23
C VAL A 229 -23.52 13.18 1.31
N ARG A 230 -24.22 14.28 1.04
CA ARG A 230 -25.29 14.77 1.93
C ARG A 230 -26.69 14.25 1.59
N ASP A 231 -26.96 13.76 0.38
CA ASP A 231 -28.33 13.40 -0.03
C ASP A 231 -28.40 12.06 -0.78
N ALA A 232 -28.53 10.97 0.00
CA ALA A 232 -29.32 9.75 -0.24
C ALA A 232 -29.34 8.99 -1.59
N GLN A 233 -28.53 9.31 -2.60
CA GLN A 233 -28.47 8.55 -3.86
C GLN A 233 -27.03 8.16 -4.19
N ILE A 234 -26.54 7.11 -3.54
CA ILE A 234 -25.42 6.35 -4.10
C ILE A 234 -25.99 5.62 -5.32
N VAL A 235 -25.48 5.95 -6.51
CA VAL A 235 -25.81 5.22 -7.74
C VAL A 235 -25.45 3.76 -7.49
N ASN A 236 -26.48 2.91 -7.43
CA ASN A 236 -26.31 1.49 -7.20
C ASN A 236 -25.83 0.89 -8.52
N TRP A 237 -24.52 0.80 -8.70
CA TRP A 237 -23.96 0.04 -9.82
C TRP A 237 -24.47 -1.38 -9.67
N SER A 238 -25.13 -1.87 -10.71
CA SER A 238 -25.36 -3.29 -10.77
C SER A 238 -24.00 -3.95 -11.03
N GLU A 239 -23.73 -5.07 -10.35
CA GLU A 239 -22.49 -5.84 -10.52
C GLU A 239 -22.07 -6.06 -11.99
N PRO A 240 -22.99 -6.29 -12.96
CA PRO A 240 -22.64 -6.43 -14.37
C PRO A 240 -21.87 -5.23 -14.96
N ASP A 241 -22.23 -3.99 -14.59
CA ASP A 241 -21.72 -2.78 -15.25
C ASP A 241 -20.24 -2.53 -14.89
N THR A 242 -19.83 -2.92 -13.67
CA THR A 242 -18.45 -2.72 -13.20
C THR A 242 -17.49 -3.70 -13.88
N LEU A 243 -17.91 -4.96 -14.03
CA LEU A 243 -17.08 -6.00 -14.64
C LEU A 243 -16.89 -5.76 -16.14
N ASP A 244 -17.96 -5.37 -16.83
CA ASP A 244 -17.88 -5.09 -18.26
C ASP A 244 -17.01 -3.85 -18.52
N LEU A 245 -17.14 -2.79 -17.71
CA LEU A 245 -16.21 -1.66 -17.76
C LEU A 245 -14.75 -2.08 -17.52
N ALA A 246 -14.48 -2.89 -16.50
CA ALA A 246 -13.13 -3.38 -16.24
C ALA A 246 -12.58 -4.20 -17.43
N ARG A 247 -13.39 -5.04 -18.06
CA ARG A 247 -13.00 -5.81 -19.26
C ARG A 247 -12.72 -4.91 -20.45
N ASP A 248 -13.56 -3.89 -20.67
CA ASP A 248 -13.39 -2.94 -21.76
C ASP A 248 -12.10 -2.13 -21.58
N LEU A 249 -11.79 -1.71 -20.35
CA LEU A 249 -10.53 -1.03 -20.01
C LEU A 249 -9.30 -1.94 -20.19
N ILE A 250 -9.40 -3.21 -19.80
CA ILE A 250 -8.32 -4.19 -20.03
C ILE A 250 -8.07 -4.35 -21.54
N ALA A 251 -9.13 -4.54 -22.32
CA ALA A 251 -9.04 -4.72 -23.76
C ALA A 251 -8.52 -3.44 -24.46
N LEU A 252 -8.92 -2.26 -23.99
CA LEU A 252 -8.40 -0.99 -24.48
C LEU A 252 -6.91 -0.84 -24.14
N GLY A 253 -6.50 -1.15 -22.91
CA GLY A 253 -5.09 -1.13 -22.48
C GLY A 253 -4.23 -2.07 -23.33
N ASP A 254 -4.71 -3.27 -23.64
CA ASP A 254 -4.03 -4.20 -24.55
C ASP A 254 -3.80 -3.60 -25.94
N ARG A 255 -4.83 -2.96 -26.51
CA ARG A 255 -4.71 -2.30 -27.82
C ARG A 255 -3.72 -1.14 -27.79
N MET A 256 -3.74 -0.33 -26.73
CA MET A 256 -2.85 0.83 -26.61
C MET A 256 -1.40 0.39 -26.42
N LEU A 257 -1.13 -0.60 -25.58
CA LEU A 257 0.22 -1.17 -25.40
C LEU A 257 0.75 -1.81 -26.68
N ALA A 258 -0.10 -2.49 -27.46
CA ALA A 258 0.27 -3.01 -28.77
C ALA A 258 0.67 -1.89 -29.74
N ARG A 259 -0.11 -0.79 -29.77
CA ARG A 259 0.20 0.40 -30.58
C ARG A 259 1.54 1.02 -30.20
N PHE A 260 1.82 1.21 -28.90
CA PHE A 260 3.11 1.74 -28.46
C PHE A 260 4.28 0.84 -28.88
N ALA A 261 4.10 -0.49 -28.84
CA ALA A 261 5.13 -1.43 -29.30
C ALA A 261 5.38 -1.38 -30.82
N GLU A 262 4.38 -0.97 -31.62
CA GLU A 262 4.53 -0.74 -33.07
C GLU A 262 5.21 0.59 -33.38
N ASP A 263 4.91 1.64 -32.61
CA ASP A 263 5.41 3.01 -32.82
C ASP A 263 6.89 3.20 -32.41
N GLY A 264 7.45 2.27 -31.62
CA GLY A 264 8.86 2.29 -31.23
C GLY A 264 9.15 1.45 -30.00
N PRO A 265 10.41 1.42 -29.51
CA PRO A 265 10.69 0.84 -28.21
C PRO A 265 9.86 1.60 -27.14
N PRO A 266 9.33 0.90 -26.13
CA PRO A 266 8.61 1.54 -25.03
C PRO A 266 9.48 2.60 -24.37
N THR A 267 8.84 3.55 -23.70
CA THR A 267 9.55 4.61 -22.98
C THR A 267 10.58 3.97 -22.06
N ASP A 268 11.83 4.43 -22.15
CA ASP A 268 12.90 3.87 -21.34
C ASP A 268 12.65 4.19 -19.86
N LEU A 269 12.01 3.26 -19.15
CA LEU A 269 11.79 3.29 -17.71
C LEU A 269 12.99 2.73 -16.95
N SER A 270 14.13 2.48 -17.62
CA SER A 270 15.33 1.95 -16.96
C SER A 270 15.90 2.85 -15.87
N TRP A 271 15.41 4.07 -15.70
CA TRP A 271 15.77 4.92 -14.56
C TRP A 271 14.87 4.72 -13.33
N THR A 272 13.74 4.03 -13.47
CA THR A 272 13.00 3.48 -12.32
C THR A 272 13.68 2.21 -11.78
N LYS A 273 14.74 1.73 -12.46
CA LYS A 273 15.71 0.87 -11.82
C LYS A 273 16.11 1.59 -10.53
N PRO A 274 15.89 1.04 -9.33
CA PRO A 274 16.78 1.44 -8.26
C PRO A 274 18.17 1.30 -8.84
N GLU A 275 18.99 2.34 -8.83
CA GLU A 275 20.41 2.10 -8.73
C GLU A 275 20.52 1.25 -7.48
N VAL A 276 20.55 -0.07 -7.66
CA VAL A 276 20.98 -0.98 -6.62
C VAL A 276 22.45 -0.65 -6.49
N SER A 277 22.73 0.49 -5.83
CA SER A 277 23.98 0.63 -5.13
C SER A 277 24.03 -0.60 -4.23
N ASP A 278 25.22 -1.16 -4.04
CA ASP A 278 25.43 -2.25 -3.07
C ASP A 278 25.02 -1.85 -1.63
N LEU A 279 24.48 -0.63 -1.43
CA LEU A 279 23.87 -0.14 -0.21
C LEU A 279 22.34 -0.35 -0.29
N PRO A 280 21.73 -1.00 0.72
CA PRO A 280 20.28 -1.09 0.82
C PRO A 280 19.65 0.30 0.72
N LEU A 281 18.55 0.41 -0.02
CA LEU A 281 17.69 1.60 -0.02
C LEU A 281 17.08 1.77 1.38
N PHE A 282 17.81 2.41 2.29
CA PHE A 282 17.28 2.78 3.58
C PHE A 282 16.32 3.95 3.39
N PHE A 283 15.02 3.70 3.55
CA PHE A 283 14.06 4.77 3.72
C PHE A 283 14.51 5.66 4.89
N ALA A 284 14.40 6.98 4.72
CA ALA A 284 14.95 7.99 5.64
C ALA A 284 14.39 7.96 7.08
N ASP A 285 13.45 7.06 7.36
CA ASP A 285 12.73 6.95 8.64
C ASP A 285 13.25 5.82 9.52
N ALA A 286 14.55 5.50 9.48
CA ALA A 286 15.18 4.63 10.48
C ALA A 286 14.97 5.11 11.93
N ALA A 287 14.71 6.41 12.13
CA ALA A 287 14.31 6.97 13.43
C ALA A 287 12.96 6.43 13.95
N SER A 288 12.06 5.98 13.06
CA SER A 288 10.78 5.36 13.46
C SER A 288 10.96 3.92 13.96
N LEU A 289 12.07 3.26 13.67
CA LEU A 289 12.43 1.94 14.24
C LEU A 289 12.94 2.06 15.68
N ASP A 290 13.56 3.18 16.05
CA ASP A 290 13.97 3.46 17.44
C ASP A 290 12.75 3.59 18.38
N GLU A 291 11.63 4.16 17.89
CA GLU A 291 10.36 4.22 18.66
C GLU A 291 9.74 2.84 18.92
N TRP A 292 10.11 1.81 18.16
CA TRP A 292 9.55 0.45 18.30
C TRP A 292 10.21 -0.37 19.42
N CYS A 293 11.26 0.16 20.04
CA CYS A 293 12.00 -0.52 21.11
C CYS A 293 11.81 0.11 22.50
N VAL A 294 10.68 0.75 22.76
CA VAL A 294 10.32 1.18 24.13
C VAL A 294 9.89 -0.05 24.95
N VAL A 295 10.85 -0.62 25.68
CA VAL A 295 10.57 -1.62 26.72
C VAL A 295 10.57 -0.90 28.07
N ASN A 296 9.41 -0.82 28.72
CA ASN A 296 9.19 -0.25 30.06
C ASN A 296 9.28 1.29 30.21
N ASN A 297 8.81 2.09 29.25
CA ASN A 297 8.72 3.56 29.38
C ASN A 297 10.04 4.28 29.72
N GLU A 298 11.20 3.67 29.44
CA GLU A 298 12.48 4.35 29.51
C GLU A 298 13.04 4.51 28.10
N ASP A 299 13.37 5.75 27.72
CA ASP A 299 14.19 6.05 26.55
C ASP A 299 15.57 5.41 26.77
N ARG A 300 15.78 4.24 26.16
CA ARG A 300 17.13 3.68 26.04
C ARG A 300 17.50 3.71 24.57
N PRO A 301 18.50 4.50 24.16
CA PRO A 301 19.02 4.39 22.80
C PRO A 301 19.43 2.93 22.57
N LEU A 302 19.06 2.39 21.40
CA LEU A 302 19.50 1.08 20.95
C LEU A 302 21.01 1.11 20.68
N GLU A 303 21.82 0.99 21.73
CA GLU A 303 23.26 0.81 21.55
C GLU A 303 23.53 -0.65 21.16
N GLY A 304 23.67 -0.89 19.85
CA GLY A 304 24.10 -2.18 19.31
C GLY A 304 23.74 -2.39 17.84
N ARG A 305 24.56 -3.17 17.12
CA ARG A 305 24.21 -3.68 15.79
C ARG A 305 23.33 -4.91 15.95
N TYR A 306 22.11 -4.86 15.42
CA TYR A 306 21.21 -6.00 15.31
C TYR A 306 21.48 -6.70 13.99
N PHE A 307 21.68 -8.01 14.04
CA PHE A 307 21.76 -8.82 12.84
C PHE A 307 20.72 -9.92 12.97
N LEU A 308 20.07 -10.13 11.85
CA LEU A 308 19.16 -11.21 11.59
C LEU A 308 20.09 -12.25 10.91
N VAL A 309 20.22 -13.45 11.49
CA VAL A 309 21.21 -14.46 11.08
C VAL A 309 20.48 -15.76 10.76
N PRO A 310 20.56 -16.28 9.53
CA PRO A 310 19.96 -17.55 9.20
C PRO A 310 20.77 -18.68 9.84
N ILE A 311 20.11 -19.49 10.67
CA ILE A 311 20.69 -20.74 11.19
C ILE A 311 19.90 -21.89 10.57
N GLN A 312 20.21 -22.18 9.31
CA GLN A 312 19.68 -23.27 8.48
C GLN A 312 18.20 -23.12 8.03
N GLN A 313 17.91 -23.74 6.89
CA GLN A 313 16.56 -23.86 6.32
C GLN A 313 15.59 -24.26 7.44
N ASP A 314 14.58 -23.43 7.67
CA ASP A 314 13.39 -23.71 8.49
C ASP A 314 13.39 -23.25 9.97
N SER A 315 14.30 -22.37 10.42
CA SER A 315 14.04 -21.62 11.67
C SER A 315 14.62 -20.20 11.72
N LEU A 316 13.78 -19.22 12.09
CA LEU A 316 14.15 -17.85 12.39
C LEU A 316 14.33 -17.67 13.91
N ARG A 317 15.49 -17.16 14.35
CA ARG A 317 15.69 -16.71 15.73
C ARG A 317 16.24 -15.29 15.76
N ILE A 318 15.68 -14.46 16.63
CA ILE A 318 16.25 -13.17 17.01
C ILE A 318 17.38 -13.44 18.01
N LEU A 319 18.62 -13.19 17.62
CA LEU A 319 19.78 -13.28 18.51
C LEU A 319 20.28 -11.88 18.89
N ARG A 320 20.09 -11.52 20.16
CA ARG A 320 20.82 -10.42 20.79
C ARG A 320 22.25 -10.88 21.03
N ARG A 321 23.26 -10.11 20.59
CA ARG A 321 24.62 -10.30 21.12
C ARG A 321 24.59 -9.90 22.60
N SER A 322 24.49 -10.89 23.49
CA SER A 322 24.55 -10.62 24.93
C SER A 322 26.01 -10.46 25.33
N ASP A 323 26.40 -9.27 25.77
CA ASP A 323 27.45 -9.18 26.78
C ASP A 323 26.73 -9.32 28.13
N ARG A 324 26.65 -10.58 28.59
CA ARG A 324 26.22 -11.08 29.92
C ARG A 324 25.28 -10.18 30.75
N LEU A 325 24.06 -10.66 30.98
CA LEU A 325 23.28 -10.28 32.17
C LEU A 325 23.05 -11.51 33.05
N ASN A 326 23.44 -11.42 34.31
CA ASN A 326 23.32 -12.49 35.31
C ASN A 326 21.84 -12.77 35.66
N PRO A 327 21.48 -14.04 35.92
CA PRO A 327 20.14 -14.41 36.37
C PRO A 327 19.92 -13.90 37.80
N GLY A 328 19.22 -12.77 37.93
CA GLY A 328 18.90 -12.17 39.24
C GLY A 328 18.21 -10.79 39.20
N GLN A 329 18.11 -10.14 38.04
CA GLN A 329 17.60 -8.76 37.95
C GLN A 329 16.11 -8.61 37.61
N TYR A 330 15.33 -9.69 37.61
CA TYR A 330 13.87 -9.57 37.50
C TYR A 330 13.25 -9.32 38.88
N ARG A 331 12.86 -8.07 39.15
CA ARG A 331 11.77 -7.77 40.09
C ARG A 331 10.58 -7.25 39.30
N ARG A 332 9.43 -7.92 39.44
CA ARG A 332 8.14 -7.38 38.97
C ARG A 332 7.89 -6.04 39.67
N PRO A 333 7.49 -4.98 38.94
CA PRO A 333 7.04 -3.76 39.58
C PRO A 333 5.80 -4.07 40.42
N VAL A 334 5.82 -3.64 41.68
CA VAL A 334 4.61 -3.64 42.51
C VAL A 334 3.72 -2.55 41.96
N LYS A 335 2.48 -2.92 41.62
CA LYS A 335 1.46 -1.99 41.14
C LYS A 335 1.20 -0.98 42.26
N ARG A 336 1.58 0.29 42.07
CA ARG A 336 1.24 1.37 43.01
C ARG A 336 -0.27 1.44 43.16
N SER A 337 -0.74 1.52 44.40
CA SER A 337 -2.16 1.76 44.65
C SER A 337 -2.48 3.21 44.33
N ARG A 338 -3.70 3.46 43.88
CA ARG A 338 -4.22 4.80 43.60
C ARG A 338 -4.08 5.75 44.79
N ASP A 339 -4.07 5.20 46.00
CA ASP A 339 -3.86 5.93 47.24
C ASP A 339 -2.43 6.50 47.38
N ASP A 340 -1.43 5.87 46.74
CA ASP A 340 -0.04 6.34 46.75
C ASP A 340 0.15 7.54 45.81
N GLU A 341 -0.62 7.60 44.71
CA GLU A 341 -0.59 8.71 43.76
C GLU A 341 -1.31 9.96 44.32
N GLU A 342 -2.43 9.76 45.02
CA GLU A 342 -3.17 10.88 45.65
C GLU A 342 -2.40 11.51 46.84
N GLN A 343 -1.58 10.73 47.55
CA GLN A 343 -0.70 11.28 48.60
C GLN A 343 0.49 12.08 48.05
N GLU A 344 1.01 11.67 46.89
CA GLU A 344 2.14 12.35 46.24
C GLU A 344 1.69 13.73 45.72
N GLU A 345 0.52 13.83 45.08
CA GLU A 345 -0.10 15.09 44.64
C GLU A 345 -0.41 16.04 45.80
N ALA A 346 -0.96 15.55 46.91
CA ALA A 346 -1.27 16.38 48.08
C ALA A 346 0.00 16.97 48.74
N SER A 347 1.10 16.23 48.69
CA SER A 347 2.40 16.68 49.22
C SER A 347 3.04 17.78 48.37
N GLU A 348 2.81 17.74 47.05
CA GLU A 348 3.39 18.67 46.08
C GLU A 348 2.66 20.02 46.11
N VAL A 349 1.33 20.00 46.24
CA VAL A 349 0.50 21.20 46.45
C VAL A 349 0.87 21.93 47.75
N THR A 350 1.29 21.19 48.78
CA THR A 350 1.71 21.78 50.07
C THR A 350 3.09 22.42 50.00
N ARG A 351 3.99 21.91 49.15
CA ARG A 351 5.33 22.50 48.91
C ARG A 351 5.27 23.81 48.14
N LEU A 352 4.31 23.97 47.22
CA LEU A 352 4.15 25.18 46.41
C LEU A 352 3.52 26.36 47.16
N ARG A 353 3.02 26.15 48.38
CA ARG A 353 2.39 27.20 49.22
C ARG A 353 3.28 27.71 50.36
N ARG A 354 4.56 27.33 50.41
CA ARG A 354 5.52 27.80 51.41
C ARG A 354 6.55 28.76 50.85
#